data_AF-A0A0C3D895-F1
#
_entry.id   AF-A0A0C3D895-F1
#
_cell.length_a   1.000
_cell.length_b   1.000
_cell.length_c   1.000
_cell.angle_alpha   90.00
_cell.angle_beta   90.00
_cell.angle_gamma   90.00
#
_symmetry.space_group_name_H-M   'P 1'
#
loop_
_entity.id
_entity.type
_entity.pdbx_description
1 polymer ?
#
loop_
_entity_poly.entity_id
_entity_poly.type
_entity_poly.pdbx_seq_one_letter_code
_entity_poly.pdbx_strand_id
1 'polypeptide(L)'
;MIGFTKHANKPSSTQQAILSPAKARAIYLLKLDSPLTTPAKVQIAANLPAIPELYRGTSDEGGSLFCKVDGRTKLAIKNWLSMQNGLRLRPLFVPIGAAYKELSPNSLYHTLSKDFTLPQFRPQDAQLLTIEPSFGRARSIPGLVFLPRYFSDYSNAL
;
A
#
# COMPACT_ATOMS: atom_id res chain seq x y z
N MET A 1 -11.86 50.42 -36.39
CA MET A 1 -10.79 49.89 -35.51
C MET A 1 -11.47 49.24 -34.30
N ILE A 2 -11.42 47.93 -34.18
CA ILE A 2 -12.03 47.19 -33.06
C ILE A 2 -10.87 46.50 -32.33
N GLY A 3 -10.64 46.88 -31.08
CA GLY A 3 -9.58 46.32 -30.25
C GLY A 3 -10.03 45.03 -29.57
N PHE A 4 -9.22 43.99 -29.65
CA PHE A 4 -9.43 42.75 -28.90
C PHE A 4 -8.68 42.83 -27.58
N THR A 5 -9.41 42.82 -26.46
CA THR A 5 -8.82 42.68 -25.12
C THR A 5 -8.44 41.22 -24.88
N LYS A 6 -7.14 40.96 -24.72
CA LYS A 6 -6.62 39.67 -24.27
C LYS A 6 -6.82 39.57 -22.76
N HIS A 7 -7.82 38.82 -22.32
CA HIS A 7 -7.91 38.40 -20.92
C HIS A 7 -6.95 37.22 -20.70
N ALA A 8 -5.86 37.49 -19.97
CA ALA A 8 -4.94 36.48 -19.51
C ALA A 8 -5.60 35.66 -18.39
N ASN A 9 -5.98 34.42 -18.68
CA ASN A 9 -6.37 33.47 -17.65
C ASN A 9 -5.13 33.06 -16.85
N LYS A 10 -5.05 33.59 -15.64
CA LYS A 10 -4.12 33.14 -14.60
C LYS A 10 -4.44 31.66 -14.34
N PRO A 11 -3.50 30.71 -14.50
CA PRO A 11 -3.79 29.32 -14.16
C PRO A 11 -4.09 29.27 -12.66
N SER A 12 -5.34 28.99 -12.33
CA SER A 12 -5.75 28.69 -10.96
C SER A 12 -4.90 27.52 -10.50
N SER A 13 -4.02 27.79 -9.54
CA SER A 13 -3.24 26.77 -8.85
C SER A 13 -4.23 25.89 -8.08
N THR A 14 -4.78 24.89 -8.76
CA THR A 14 -5.30 23.71 -8.10
C THR A 14 -4.09 23.12 -7.40
N GLN A 15 -4.12 23.03 -6.07
CA GLN A 15 -3.11 22.35 -5.28
C GLN A 15 -2.93 20.93 -5.84
N GLN A 16 -1.99 20.75 -6.76
CA GLN A 16 -1.59 19.44 -7.23
C GLN A 16 -0.93 18.81 -6.02
N ALA A 17 -1.63 17.91 -5.34
CA ALA A 17 -1.05 17.16 -4.24
C ALA A 17 0.23 16.50 -4.77
N ILE A 18 1.39 17.03 -4.39
CA ILE A 18 2.67 16.56 -4.89
C ILE A 18 2.83 15.13 -4.37
N LEU A 19 2.67 14.16 -5.26
CA LEU A 19 2.87 12.75 -4.93
C LEU A 19 4.38 12.51 -4.81
N SER A 20 4.82 11.92 -3.70
CA SER A 20 6.16 11.33 -3.61
C SER A 20 6.40 10.36 -4.77
N PRO A 21 7.63 10.18 -5.28
CA PRO A 21 7.92 9.27 -6.38
C PRO A 21 7.33 7.86 -6.20
N ALA A 22 7.43 7.29 -4.99
CA ALA A 22 6.85 5.99 -4.66
C ALA A 22 5.32 5.97 -4.81
N LYS A 23 4.62 6.98 -4.25
CA LYS A 23 3.16 7.11 -4.40
C LYS A 23 2.74 7.32 -5.85
N ALA A 24 3.53 8.03 -6.66
CA ALA A 24 3.23 8.29 -8.06
C ALA A 24 3.30 7.02 -8.91
N ARG A 25 4.27 6.13 -8.64
CA ARG A 25 4.47 4.86 -9.36
C ARG A 25 3.69 3.68 -8.80
N ALA A 26 3.09 3.81 -7.61
CA ALA A 26 2.32 2.75 -6.99
C ALA A 26 1.20 2.25 -7.92
N ILE A 27 1.05 0.93 -8.04
CA ILE A 27 0.07 0.31 -8.92
C ILE A 27 -1.20 -0.07 -8.14
N TYR A 28 -2.35 0.23 -8.73
CA TYR A 28 -3.66 -0.07 -8.18
C TYR A 28 -4.53 -0.78 -9.22
N LEU A 29 -5.44 -1.63 -8.74
CA LEU A 29 -6.60 -2.09 -9.48
C LEU A 29 -7.79 -1.18 -9.12
N LEU A 30 -8.30 -0.48 -10.13
CA LEU A 30 -9.52 0.31 -10.04
C LEU A 30 -10.70 -0.58 -10.46
N LYS A 31 -11.66 -0.79 -9.57
CA LYS A 31 -12.91 -1.48 -9.93
C LYS A 31 -13.74 -0.60 -10.87
N LEU A 32 -14.24 -1.19 -11.96
CA LEU A 32 -15.10 -0.52 -12.92
C LEU A 32 -16.55 -0.61 -12.46
N ASP A 33 -16.97 0.36 -11.66
CA ASP A 33 -18.35 0.57 -11.24
C ASP A 33 -18.83 1.96 -11.68
N SER A 34 -20.11 2.28 -11.51
CA SER A 34 -20.62 3.63 -11.77
C SER A 34 -19.83 4.67 -10.96
N PRO A 35 -19.24 5.72 -11.57
CA PRO A 35 -19.48 6.24 -12.93
C PRO A 35 -18.45 5.79 -14.00
N LEU A 36 -17.39 5.09 -13.61
CA LEU A 36 -16.29 4.62 -14.45
C LEU A 36 -16.52 3.17 -14.90
N THR A 37 -17.62 2.93 -15.61
CA THR A 37 -18.04 1.58 -16.01
C THR A 37 -17.18 0.94 -17.11
N THR A 38 -16.39 1.73 -17.83
CA THR A 38 -15.61 1.25 -18.97
C THR A 38 -14.16 1.78 -18.93
N PRO A 39 -13.18 1.02 -19.45
CA PRO A 39 -11.79 1.48 -19.56
C PRO A 39 -11.64 2.79 -20.35
N ALA A 40 -12.48 3.01 -21.37
CA ALA A 40 -12.49 4.25 -22.14
C ALA A 40 -12.86 5.47 -21.29
N LYS A 41 -13.80 5.33 -20.35
CA LYS A 41 -14.12 6.41 -19.40
C LYS A 41 -12.95 6.69 -18.46
N VAL A 42 -12.23 5.66 -18.03
CA VAL A 42 -11.01 5.81 -17.21
C VAL A 42 -9.93 6.56 -17.99
N GLN A 43 -9.75 6.25 -19.28
CA GLN A 43 -8.83 6.98 -20.16
C GLN A 43 -9.16 8.47 -20.22
N ILE A 44 -10.43 8.82 -20.46
CA ILE A 44 -10.87 10.21 -20.54
C ILE A 44 -10.73 10.93 -19.19
N ALA A 45 -11.17 10.28 -18.10
CA ALA A 45 -11.13 10.86 -16.75
C ALA A 45 -9.70 11.14 -16.26
N ALA A 46 -8.73 10.35 -16.71
CA ALA A 46 -7.33 10.49 -16.34
C ALA A 46 -6.44 11.12 -17.43
N ASN A 47 -7.00 11.46 -18.59
CA ASN A 47 -6.28 11.94 -19.76
C ASN A 47 -5.10 11.02 -20.17
N LEU A 48 -5.37 9.71 -20.26
CA LEU A 48 -4.35 8.71 -20.61
C LEU A 48 -4.12 8.61 -22.12
N PRO A 49 -2.87 8.38 -22.56
CA PRO A 49 -2.56 8.24 -23.99
C PRO A 49 -3.14 6.96 -24.62
N ALA A 50 -3.43 5.96 -23.80
CA ALA A 50 -3.98 4.68 -24.23
C ALA A 50 -5.04 4.17 -23.24
N ILE A 51 -5.86 3.23 -23.70
CA ILE A 51 -6.87 2.56 -22.88
C ILE A 51 -6.14 1.67 -21.86
N PRO A 52 -6.48 1.77 -20.54
CA PRO A 52 -5.85 0.96 -19.52
C PRO A 52 -6.21 -0.52 -19.64
N GLU A 53 -5.27 -1.38 -19.25
CA GLU A 53 -5.42 -2.83 -19.27
C GLU A 53 -6.60 -3.28 -18.38
N LEU A 54 -7.46 -4.13 -18.94
CA LEU A 54 -8.67 -4.63 -18.30
C LEU A 54 -8.42 -6.04 -17.73
N TYR A 55 -8.84 -6.23 -16.48
CA TYR A 55 -8.77 -7.48 -15.76
C TYR A 55 -10.17 -7.91 -15.34
N ARG A 56 -10.44 -9.22 -15.45
CA ARG A 56 -11.69 -9.82 -14.97
C ARG A 56 -11.42 -10.59 -13.68
N GLY A 57 -12.11 -10.20 -12.61
CA GLY A 57 -12.16 -10.96 -11.37
C GLY A 57 -13.42 -11.81 -11.35
N THR A 58 -13.31 -13.03 -10.83
CA THR A 58 -14.45 -13.91 -10.59
C THR A 58 -14.49 -14.19 -9.10
N SER A 59 -15.65 -13.99 -8.48
CA SER A 59 -15.95 -14.39 -7.10
C SER A 59 -17.16 -15.33 -7.12
N ASP A 60 -17.40 -15.98 -5.99
CA ASP A 60 -18.67 -16.63 -5.64
C ASP A 60 -19.90 -15.74 -5.87
N GLU A 61 -19.80 -14.45 -5.57
CA GLU A 61 -20.86 -13.45 -5.76
C GLU A 61 -21.03 -12.99 -7.23
N GLY A 62 -20.11 -13.38 -8.13
CA GLY A 62 -20.16 -13.05 -9.56
C GLY A 62 -18.89 -12.42 -10.12
N GLY A 63 -18.99 -11.88 -11.34
CA GLY A 63 -17.86 -11.28 -12.08
C GLY A 63 -17.71 -9.78 -11.82
N SER A 64 -16.47 -9.34 -11.58
CA SER A 64 -16.10 -7.92 -11.48
C SER A 64 -15.03 -7.54 -12.51
N LEU A 65 -15.04 -6.29 -12.96
CA LEU A 65 -14.06 -5.77 -13.91
C LEU A 65 -13.17 -4.74 -13.23
N PHE A 66 -11.88 -4.77 -13.57
CA PHE A 66 -10.87 -3.89 -12.99
C PHE A 66 -9.97 -3.31 -14.08
N CYS A 67 -9.49 -2.09 -13.87
CA CYS A 67 -8.41 -1.49 -14.66
C CYS A 67 -7.15 -1.31 -13.83
N LYS A 68 -6.01 -1.61 -14.41
CA LYS A 68 -4.71 -1.33 -13.80
C LYS A 68 -4.33 0.13 -14.03
N VAL A 69 -4.03 0.85 -12.96
CA VAL A 69 -3.70 2.29 -12.98
C VAL A 69 -2.53 2.60 -12.04
N ASP A 70 -1.73 3.61 -12.36
CA ASP A 70 -0.68 4.10 -11.48
C ASP A 70 -1.20 5.16 -10.47
N GLY A 71 -0.33 5.63 -9.58
CA GLY A 71 -0.69 6.59 -8.56
C GLY A 71 -1.02 7.98 -9.11
N ARG A 72 -0.38 8.39 -10.20
CA ARG A 72 -0.69 9.63 -10.91
C ARG A 72 -2.10 9.59 -11.50
N THR A 73 -2.42 8.52 -12.19
CA THR A 73 -3.75 8.23 -12.75
C THR A 73 -4.80 8.20 -11.65
N LYS A 74 -4.53 7.53 -10.53
CA LYS A 74 -5.43 7.52 -9.36
C LYS A 74 -5.74 8.93 -8.85
N LEU A 75 -4.76 9.82 -8.79
CA LEU A 75 -4.97 11.20 -8.38
C LEU A 75 -5.78 11.98 -9.42
N ALA A 76 -5.47 11.82 -10.71
CA ALA A 76 -6.21 12.45 -11.80
C ALA A 76 -7.69 12.07 -11.77
N ILE A 77 -8.00 10.78 -11.60
CA ILE A 77 -9.38 10.28 -11.48
C ILE A 77 -10.10 10.88 -10.27
N LYS A 78 -9.43 10.97 -9.12
CA LYS A 78 -10.03 11.61 -7.93
C LYS A 78 -10.35 13.08 -8.16
N ASN A 79 -9.44 13.80 -8.81
CA ASN A 79 -9.65 15.20 -9.14
C ASN A 79 -10.81 15.35 -10.14
N TRP A 80 -10.85 14.51 -11.18
CA TRP A 80 -11.93 14.48 -12.15
C TRP A 80 -13.29 14.21 -11.50
N LEU A 81 -13.37 13.25 -10.57
CA LEU A 81 -14.60 12.97 -9.82
C LEU A 81 -15.02 14.12 -8.91
N SER A 82 -14.07 14.83 -8.31
CA SER A 82 -14.36 15.98 -7.44
C SER A 82 -14.95 17.15 -8.22
N MET A 83 -14.70 17.23 -9.53
CA MET A 83 -15.27 18.24 -10.43
C MET A 83 -16.68 17.88 -10.93
N GLN A 84 -17.11 16.62 -10.78
CA GLN A 84 -18.45 16.20 -11.18
C GLN A 84 -19.45 16.58 -10.08
N ASN A 85 -20.15 17.71 -10.26
CA ASN A 85 -21.16 18.20 -9.32
C ASN A 85 -22.19 17.11 -9.01
N GLY A 86 -22.32 16.73 -7.73
CA GLY A 86 -23.39 15.86 -7.22
C GLY A 86 -23.04 14.39 -6.96
N LEU A 87 -21.88 13.89 -7.43
CA LEU A 87 -21.49 12.50 -7.20
C LEU A 87 -20.47 12.39 -6.06
N ARG A 88 -20.94 12.13 -4.84
CA ARG A 88 -20.09 11.66 -3.72
C ARG A 88 -19.70 10.19 -3.90
N LEU A 89 -19.22 9.84 -5.09
CA LEU A 89 -18.79 8.47 -5.40
C LEU A 89 -17.30 8.34 -5.16
N ARG A 90 -16.93 7.33 -4.37
CA ARG A 90 -15.54 6.98 -4.08
C ARG A 90 -15.23 5.63 -4.73
N PRO A 91 -14.57 5.61 -5.91
CA PRO A 91 -14.21 4.37 -6.56
C PRO A 91 -13.30 3.52 -5.68
N LEU A 92 -13.42 2.21 -5.83
CA LEU A 92 -12.56 1.25 -5.14
C LEU A 92 -11.20 1.16 -5.85
N PHE A 93 -10.13 1.47 -5.11
CA PHE A 93 -8.75 1.28 -5.55
C PHE A 93 -8.08 0.27 -4.65
N VAL A 94 -7.77 -0.92 -5.18
CA VAL A 94 -7.05 -1.97 -4.47
C VAL A 94 -5.55 -1.86 -4.79
N PRO A 95 -4.67 -1.59 -3.82
CA PRO A 95 -3.23 -1.59 -4.08
C PRO A 95 -2.75 -3.01 -4.39
N ILE A 96 -1.93 -3.19 -5.42
CA ILE A 96 -1.39 -4.51 -5.79
C ILE A 96 -0.27 -4.95 -4.82
N GLY A 97 0.17 -4.08 -3.90
CA GLY A 97 1.21 -4.41 -2.92
C GLY A 97 2.59 -4.66 -3.55
N ALA A 98 2.76 -4.39 -4.85
CA ALA A 98 4.04 -4.45 -5.52
C ALA A 98 4.96 -3.37 -4.93
N ALA A 99 5.87 -3.79 -4.05
CA ALA A 99 6.90 -2.92 -3.51
C ALA A 99 7.88 -2.61 -4.64
N TYR A 100 7.82 -1.38 -5.16
CA TYR A 100 8.87 -0.89 -6.04
C TYR A 100 10.12 -0.68 -5.17
N LYS A 101 11.03 -1.64 -5.22
CA LYS A 101 12.30 -1.57 -4.52
C LYS A 101 13.15 -0.55 -5.26
N GLU A 102 13.15 0.69 -4.79
CA GLU A 102 14.00 1.77 -5.32
C GLU A 102 15.45 1.44 -4.99
N LEU A 103 16.08 0.70 -5.91
CA LEU A 103 17.50 0.49 -5.85
C LEU A 103 18.16 1.82 -6.20
N SER A 104 18.94 2.41 -5.28
CA SER A 104 19.78 3.53 -5.66
C SER A 104 20.67 3.07 -6.82
N PRO A 105 20.65 3.74 -7.98
CA PRO A 105 21.45 3.36 -9.13
C PRO A 105 22.96 3.47 -8.83
N ASN A 106 23.31 4.21 -7.77
CA ASN A 106 24.69 4.47 -7.36
C ASN A 106 25.09 3.69 -6.09
N SER A 107 24.23 2.83 -5.55
CA SER A 107 24.61 1.99 -4.40
C SER A 107 25.37 0.75 -4.88
N LEU A 108 26.62 0.60 -4.42
CA LEU A 108 27.46 -0.57 -4.68
C LEU A 108 26.95 -1.86 -4.02
N TYR A 109 25.96 -1.79 -3.14
CA TYR A 109 25.47 -2.93 -2.37
C TYR A 109 23.96 -3.00 -2.45
N HIS A 110 23.46 -3.70 -3.48
CA HIS A 110 22.05 -4.05 -3.55
C HIS A 110 21.80 -5.48 -3.06
N THR A 111 21.62 -5.60 -1.74
CA THR A 111 20.94 -6.73 -1.07
C THR A 111 21.55 -8.12 -1.08
N LEU A 112 22.79 -8.31 -1.52
CA LEU A 112 23.56 -9.49 -1.15
C LEU A 112 25.00 -9.05 -0.95
N SER A 113 25.51 -9.20 0.27
CA SER A 113 26.93 -9.06 0.54
C SER A 113 27.68 -9.94 -0.46
N LYS A 114 28.63 -9.33 -1.18
CA LYS A 114 29.55 -10.05 -2.08
C LYS A 114 30.28 -11.18 -1.36
N ASP A 115 30.42 -11.04 -0.04
CA ASP A 115 30.96 -12.03 0.87
C ASP A 115 29.82 -12.73 1.61
N PHE A 116 29.53 -13.98 1.26
CA PHE A 116 28.66 -14.89 2.01
C PHE A 116 29.31 -15.37 3.32
N THR A 117 30.09 -14.52 3.98
CA THR A 117 30.51 -14.85 5.35
C THR A 117 29.29 -14.62 6.22
N LEU A 118 28.63 -15.73 6.58
CA LEU A 118 27.70 -15.78 7.71
C LEU A 118 28.29 -14.97 8.87
N PRO A 119 27.48 -14.32 9.72
CA PRO A 119 28.01 -13.79 10.98
C PRO A 119 28.67 -14.94 11.74
N GLN A 120 30.00 -15.03 11.68
CA GLN A 120 30.81 -16.05 12.33
C GLN A 120 30.86 -15.85 13.86
N PHE A 121 30.12 -14.89 14.38
CA PHE A 121 29.92 -14.71 15.81
C PHE A 121 28.86 -15.69 16.33
N ARG A 122 29.21 -16.97 16.34
CA ARG A 122 28.67 -17.90 17.33
C ARG A 122 29.51 -17.71 18.59
N PRO A 123 28.97 -17.25 19.72
CA PRO A 123 29.72 -17.25 20.97
C PRO A 123 30.26 -18.67 21.21
N GLN A 124 31.57 -18.84 21.18
CA GLN A 124 32.25 -20.10 21.53
C GLN A 124 32.54 -20.15 23.03
N ASP A 125 31.71 -19.49 23.83
CA ASP A 125 31.96 -19.40 25.25
C ASP A 125 31.56 -20.73 25.91
N ALA A 126 32.54 -21.51 26.35
CA ALA A 126 32.32 -22.77 27.05
C ALA A 126 31.46 -22.58 28.32
N GLN A 127 31.36 -21.35 28.83
CA GLN A 127 30.52 -21.01 29.98
C GLN A 127 29.02 -21.01 29.68
N LEU A 128 28.60 -20.99 28.41
CA LEU A 128 27.19 -21.18 28.00
C LEU A 128 26.81 -22.66 27.81
N LEU A 129 27.77 -23.59 27.79
CA LEU A 129 27.49 -25.04 27.76
C LEU A 129 27.12 -25.59 29.14
N THR A 130 27.42 -24.86 30.22
CA THR A 130 27.03 -25.25 31.59
C THR A 130 25.70 -24.63 32.03
N ILE A 131 25.23 -23.61 31.32
CA ILE A 131 23.97 -22.95 31.60
C ILE A 131 23.00 -23.34 30.49
N GLU A 132 22.19 -24.37 30.76
CA GLU A 132 20.99 -24.68 30.01
C GLU A 132 20.25 -23.37 29.68
N PRO A 133 20.13 -22.98 28.39
CA PRO A 133 19.43 -21.77 28.01
C PRO A 133 17.94 -22.01 28.25
N SER A 134 17.49 -21.68 29.46
CA SER A 134 16.10 -21.85 29.84
C SER A 134 15.25 -20.76 29.17
N PHE A 135 14.86 -20.98 27.92
CA PHE A 135 13.73 -20.25 27.36
C PHE A 135 12.47 -20.69 28.14
N GLY A 136 11.96 -19.81 28.99
CA GLY A 136 10.71 -20.03 29.73
C GLY A 136 10.84 -20.40 31.20
N ARG A 137 12.03 -20.47 31.80
CA ARG A 137 12.15 -20.66 33.25
C ARG A 137 12.13 -19.31 33.95
N ALA A 138 10.97 -18.99 34.54
CA ALA A 138 10.84 -17.85 35.44
C ALA A 138 11.86 -18.01 36.58
N ARG A 139 12.84 -17.11 36.64
CA ARG A 139 13.65 -16.95 37.84
C ARG A 139 12.70 -16.47 38.93
N SER A 140 12.46 -17.30 39.95
CA SER A 140 11.77 -16.84 41.14
C SER A 140 12.65 -15.78 41.79
N ILE A 141 12.28 -14.52 41.64
CA ILE A 141 12.85 -13.45 42.46
C ILE A 141 12.32 -13.69 43.87
N PRO A 142 13.17 -13.96 44.88
CA PRO A 142 12.69 -14.05 46.26
C PRO A 142 12.15 -12.68 46.66
N GLY A 143 10.83 -12.58 46.82
CA GLY A 143 10.15 -11.36 47.29
C GLY A 143 8.98 -10.86 46.46
N LEU A 144 8.65 -11.46 45.30
CA LEU A 144 7.44 -11.09 44.56
C LEU A 144 6.40 -12.20 44.60
N VAL A 145 5.47 -12.07 45.54
CA VAL A 145 4.27 -12.91 45.64
C VAL A 145 3.31 -12.48 44.53
N PHE A 146 3.29 -13.20 43.41
CA PHE A 146 2.21 -13.11 42.44
C PHE A 146 1.18 -14.19 42.77
N LEU A 147 0.02 -13.76 43.29
CA LEU A 147 -1.14 -14.64 43.47
C LEU A 147 -1.61 -15.14 42.11
N PRO A 148 -1.77 -16.46 41.90
CA PRO A 148 -2.34 -16.98 40.67
C PRO A 148 -3.82 -16.60 40.57
N ARG A 149 -4.20 -15.89 39.50
CA ARG A 149 -5.60 -15.75 39.11
C ARG A 149 -6.12 -17.12 38.68
N TYR A 150 -7.17 -17.56 39.36
CA TYR A 150 -8.03 -18.68 38.98
C TYR A 150 -8.44 -18.58 37.50
N PHE A 151 -8.17 -19.65 36.75
CA PHE A 151 -8.81 -19.93 35.47
C PHE A 151 -10.03 -20.78 35.81
N SER A 152 -11.24 -20.28 35.52
CA SER A 152 -12.49 -21.04 35.70
C SER A 152 -12.99 -21.46 34.33
N ASP A 153 -13.01 -22.77 34.10
CA ASP A 153 -13.65 -23.39 32.95
C ASP A 153 -15.15 -23.10 32.94
N TYR A 154 -15.65 -22.63 31.80
CA TYR A 154 -17.08 -22.65 31.48
C TYR A 154 -17.38 -23.92 30.71
N SER A 155 -17.95 -24.91 31.41
CA SER A 155 -18.74 -25.98 30.82
C SER A 155 -20.01 -26.10 31.64
N ASN A 156 -21.14 -25.75 31.05
CA ASN A 156 -22.44 -26.26 31.51
C ASN A 156 -23.30 -26.51 30.27
N ALA A 157 -23.58 -27.79 30.11
CA ALA A 157 -24.66 -28.32 29.31
C ALA A 157 -26.01 -27.94 29.94
N LEU A 158 -26.96 -27.57 29.08
CA LEU A 158 -28.37 -27.99 29.09
C LEU A 158 -28.95 -27.67 27.71
#